data_AF-A0A2H6N5X6-F1
#
_entry.id   AF-A0A2H6N5X6-F1
#
_cell.length_a   1.000
_cell.length_b   1.000
_cell.length_c   1.000
_cell.angle_alpha   90.00
_cell.angle_beta   90.00
_cell.angle_gamma   90.00
#
_symmetry.space_group_name_H-M   'P 1'
#
loop_
_entity.id
_entity.type
_entity.pdbx_description
1 polymer ?
#
loop_
_entity_poly.entity_id
_entity_poly.type
_entity_poly.pdbx_seq_one_letter_code
_entity_poly.pdbx_strand_id
1 'polypeptide(L)'
;EQVIHGNPSGVDNAVSTWGGALRYIPGKISALKSVPTLRILLTNTKVPRSTKVLVAGVKAKLLKFPAVMEPMLTSIDAISRECEGILEAMTGDPSQELYSRLEALV
;
A
#
# COMPACT_ATOMS: atom_id res chain seq x y z
N GLU A 1 4.37 19.37 5.42
CA GLU A 1 3.36 18.89 4.44
C GLU A 1 2.62 19.99 3.70
N GLN A 2 1.58 20.66 4.24
CA GLN A 2 0.78 21.60 3.44
C GLN A 2 1.57 22.76 2.82
N VAL A 3 2.52 23.35 3.54
CA VAL A 3 3.35 24.46 3.03
C VAL A 3 4.30 24.01 1.91
N ILE A 4 4.79 22.76 1.96
CA ILE A 4 5.82 22.23 1.05
C ILE A 4 5.19 21.51 -0.14
N HIS A 5 4.12 20.76 0.09
CA HIS A 5 3.47 19.86 -0.87
C HIS A 5 2.09 20.35 -1.33
N GLY A 6 1.57 21.46 -0.79
CA GLY A 6 0.28 22.06 -1.15
C GLY A 6 -0.91 21.28 -0.60
N ASN A 7 -1.32 20.22 -1.30
CA ASN A 7 -2.48 19.39 -0.95
C ASN A 7 -2.06 17.96 -0.54
N PRO A 8 -1.47 17.77 0.66
CA PRO A 8 -1.06 16.45 1.12
C PRO A 8 -2.27 15.59 1.51
N SER A 9 -2.16 14.27 1.32
CA SER A 9 -3.19 13.30 1.73
C SER A 9 -3.26 13.10 3.25
N GLY A 10 -2.22 13.48 3.98
CA GLY A 10 -2.10 13.20 5.42
C GLY A 10 -1.58 11.80 5.75
N VAL A 11 -1.20 11.00 4.75
CA VAL A 11 -0.69 9.63 4.99
C VAL A 11 0.72 9.66 5.57
N ASP A 12 1.63 10.42 4.95
CA ASP A 12 3.05 10.41 5.33
C ASP A 12 3.28 10.89 6.77
N ASN A 13 2.61 11.97 7.18
CA ASN A 13 2.69 12.49 8.54
C ASN A 13 1.95 11.60 9.55
N ALA A 14 0.82 10.96 9.17
CA ALA A 14 0.16 9.99 10.04
C ALA A 14 1.05 8.77 10.31
N VAL A 15 1.70 8.21 9.28
CA VAL A 15 2.66 7.09 9.45
C VAL A 15 3.84 7.53 10.33
N SER A 16 4.38 8.73 10.09
CA SER A 16 5.51 9.24 10.87
C SER A 16 5.16 9.50 12.34
N THR A 17 3.89 9.81 12.64
CA THR A 17 3.42 10.12 14.01
C THR A 17 3.05 8.87 14.79
N TRP A 18 2.29 7.96 14.17
CA TRP A 18 1.73 6.79 14.87
C TRP A 18 2.60 5.53 14.72
N GLY A 19 3.47 5.46 13.71
CA GLY A 19 4.20 4.25 13.37
C GLY A 19 3.27 3.11 12.90
N GLY A 20 3.80 1.90 12.87
CA GLY A 20 3.04 0.71 12.45
C GLY A 20 2.61 0.76 10.97
N ALA A 21 1.43 0.23 10.68
CA ALA A 21 0.82 0.29 9.36
C ALA A 21 -0.54 1.01 9.39
N LEU A 22 -0.86 1.69 8.29
CA LEU A 22 -2.12 2.39 8.10
C LEU A 22 -2.83 1.87 6.86
N ARG A 23 -4.14 1.68 6.96
CA ARG A 23 -5.02 1.57 5.79
C ARG A 23 -5.42 2.95 5.32
N TYR A 24 -5.21 3.22 4.04
CA TYR A 24 -5.67 4.42 3.37
C TYR A 24 -6.73 4.08 2.32
N ILE A 25 -7.89 4.70 2.46
CA ILE A 25 -8.94 4.80 1.45
C ILE A 25 -9.15 6.30 1.22
N PRO A 26 -9.51 6.78 0.01
CA PRO A 26 -9.71 8.21 -0.22
C PRO A 26 -10.58 8.87 0.87
N GLY A 27 -10.00 9.82 1.60
CA GLY A 27 -10.65 10.55 2.70
C GLY A 27 -10.66 9.85 4.06
N LYS A 28 -10.13 8.62 4.18
CA LYS A 28 -10.11 7.87 5.44
C LYS A 28 -8.76 7.18 5.68
N ILE A 29 -8.11 7.54 6.77
CA ILE A 29 -6.91 6.88 7.29
C ILE A 29 -7.31 6.13 8.56
N SER A 30 -6.98 4.84 8.66
CA SER A 30 -7.18 4.04 9.87
C SER A 30 -5.94 3.22 10.17
N ALA A 31 -5.44 3.27 11.40
CA ALA A 31 -4.32 2.45 11.83
C ALA A 31 -4.73 0.99 11.98
N LEU A 32 -3.84 0.07 11.60
CA LEU A 32 -3.95 -1.33 11.98
C LEU A 32 -3.58 -1.45 13.46
N LYS A 33 -4.30 -2.30 14.21
CA LYS A 33 -4.13 -2.42 15.67
C LYS A 33 -2.74 -2.88 16.07
N SER A 34 -2.16 -3.78 15.28
CA SER A 34 -0.82 -4.30 15.45
C SER A 34 -0.32 -4.85 14.13
N VAL A 35 1.00 -4.85 13.97
CA VAL A 35 1.68 -5.42 12.81
C VAL A 35 2.89 -6.18 13.37
N PRO A 36 3.14 -7.42 12.93
CA PRO A 36 4.35 -8.13 13.36
C PRO A 36 5.61 -7.39 12.90
N THR A 37 6.74 -7.71 13.54
CA THR A 37 8.03 -7.18 13.08
C THR A 37 8.40 -7.81 11.75
N LEU A 38 8.38 -7.01 10.68
CA LEU A 38 8.78 -7.44 9.33
C LEU A 38 10.22 -7.02 9.05
N ARG A 39 11.05 -7.98 8.62
CA ARG A 39 12.41 -7.68 8.14
C ARG A 39 12.35 -7.37 6.65
N ILE A 40 12.71 -6.15 6.29
CA ILE A 40 12.68 -5.66 4.90
C ILE A 40 14.08 -5.26 4.44
N LEU A 41 14.32 -5.39 3.13
CA LEU A 41 15.50 -4.85 2.46
C LEU A 41 15.10 -3.64 1.63
N LEU A 42 15.53 -2.45 2.06
CA LEU A 42 15.31 -1.23 1.29
C LEU A 42 16.33 -1.11 0.16
N THR A 43 15.88 -1.23 -1.09
CA THR A 43 16.73 -1.11 -2.29
C THR A 43 16.37 0.14 -3.09
N ASN A 44 17.34 1.03 -3.31
CA ASN A 44 17.21 2.19 -4.21
C ASN A 44 17.94 1.91 -5.53
N THR A 45 17.19 1.74 -6.62
CA THR A 45 17.75 1.47 -7.96
C THR A 45 18.55 2.65 -8.53
N LYS A 46 18.43 3.86 -7.96
CA LYS A 46 19.03 5.12 -8.42
C LYS A 46 18.61 5.56 -9.82
N VAL A 47 17.57 4.95 -10.40
CA VAL A 47 17.00 5.38 -11.68
C VAL A 47 16.03 6.54 -11.44
N PRO A 48 16.24 7.72 -12.06
CA PRO A 48 15.34 8.86 -11.89
C PRO A 48 13.97 8.58 -12.51
N ARG A 49 12.90 9.10 -11.88
CA ARG A 49 11.51 8.90 -12.33
C ARG A 49 10.65 10.12 -12.03
N SER A 50 9.59 10.30 -12.81
CA SER A 50 8.57 11.34 -12.58
C SER A 50 7.25 10.71 -12.15
N THR A 51 6.87 10.92 -10.89
CA THR A 51 5.58 10.42 -10.35
C THR A 51 4.40 10.92 -11.17
N LYS A 52 4.41 12.19 -11.59
CA LYS A 52 3.35 12.78 -12.42
C LYS A 52 3.17 12.03 -13.75
N VAL A 53 4.26 11.70 -14.43
CA VAL A 53 4.22 11.00 -15.73
C VAL A 53 3.72 9.56 -15.55
N LEU A 54 4.19 8.86 -14.53
CA LEU A 54 3.75 7.48 -14.26
C LEU A 54 2.25 7.41 -13.94
N VAL A 55 1.75 8.29 -13.06
CA VAL A 55 0.32 8.35 -12.71
C VAL A 55 -0.53 8.74 -13.92
N ALA A 56 -0.09 9.70 -14.73
CA ALA A 56 -0.78 10.06 -15.98
C ALA A 56 -0.83 8.88 -16.97
N GLY A 57 0.25 8.10 -17.05
CA GLY A 57 0.31 6.88 -17.87
C GLY A 57 -0.70 5.81 -17.44
N VAL A 58 -0.85 5.57 -16.13
CA VAL A 58 -1.88 4.65 -15.61
C VAL A 58 -3.28 5.14 -15.95
N LYS A 59 -3.56 6.44 -15.74
CA LYS A 59 -4.86 7.04 -16.10
C LYS A 59 -5.15 6.89 -17.59
N ALA A 60 -4.17 7.16 -18.46
CA ALA A 60 -4.33 7.00 -19.90
C ALA A 60 -4.61 5.54 -20.31
N LYS A 61 -3.92 4.57 -19.68
CA LYS A 61 -4.17 3.14 -19.92
C LYS A 61 -5.56 2.71 -19.46
N LEU A 62 -6.00 3.17 -18.29
CA LEU A 62 -7.35 2.90 -17.78
C LEU A 62 -8.43 3.40 -18.74
N LEU A 63 -8.31 4.63 -19.23
CA LEU A 63 -9.25 5.20 -20.20
C LEU A 63 -9.23 4.47 -21.55
N LYS A 64 -8.06 3.97 -21.97
CA LYS A 64 -7.90 3.27 -23.24
C LYS A 64 -8.41 1.83 -23.19
N PHE A 65 -8.22 1.14 -22.07
CA PHE A 65 -8.53 -0.28 -21.91
C PHE A 65 -9.26 -0.55 -20.57
N PRO A 66 -10.46 0.02 -20.36
CA PRO A 66 -11.15 -0.08 -19.07
C PRO A 66 -11.46 -1.53 -18.69
N ALA A 67 -11.94 -2.34 -19.64
CA ALA A 67 -12.27 -3.75 -19.42
C ALA A 67 -11.07 -4.63 -18.97
N VAL A 68 -9.84 -4.16 -19.17
CA VAL A 68 -8.61 -4.84 -18.71
C VAL A 68 -8.10 -4.22 -17.41
N MET A 69 -8.07 -2.89 -17.35
CA MET A 69 -7.47 -2.15 -16.25
C MET A 69 -8.35 -2.15 -14.99
N GLU A 70 -9.67 -2.13 -15.12
CA GLU A 70 -10.58 -2.17 -13.96
C GLU A 70 -10.43 -3.46 -13.16
N PRO A 71 -10.52 -4.68 -13.75
CA PRO A 71 -10.26 -5.91 -13.01
C PRO A 71 -8.87 -5.94 -12.37
N MET A 72 -7.85 -5.41 -13.05
CA MET A 72 -6.49 -5.35 -12.52
C MET A 72 -6.41 -4.46 -11.26
N LEU A 73 -7.06 -3.30 -11.26
CA LEU A 73 -7.14 -2.43 -10.09
C LEU A 73 -7.95 -3.06 -8.96
N THR A 74 -9.02 -3.80 -9.28
CA THR A 74 -9.77 -4.60 -8.30
C THR A 74 -8.91 -5.68 -7.68
N SER A 75 -8.07 -6.39 -8.46
CA SER A 75 -7.12 -7.37 -7.91
C SER A 75 -6.11 -6.72 -6.96
N ILE A 76 -5.64 -5.51 -7.25
CA ILE A 76 -4.71 -4.77 -6.36
C ILE A 76 -5.40 -4.39 -5.03
N ASP A 77 -6.67 -3.98 -5.07
CA ASP A 77 -7.47 -3.74 -3.86
C ASP A 77 -7.62 -5.03 -3.04
N ALA A 78 -7.93 -6.16 -3.70
CA ALA A 78 -8.06 -7.45 -3.05
C ALA A 78 -6.75 -7.92 -2.37
N ILE A 79 -5.60 -7.73 -3.01
CA ILE A 79 -4.28 -8.00 -2.41
C ILE A 79 -4.08 -7.17 -1.13
N SER A 80 -4.44 -5.88 -1.18
CA SER A 80 -4.29 -4.98 -0.03
C SER A 80 -5.14 -5.42 1.16
N ARG A 81 -6.38 -5.86 0.91
CA ARG A 81 -7.30 -6.37 1.95
C ARG A 81 -6.87 -7.71 2.50
N GLU A 82 -6.41 -8.63 1.66
CA GLU A 82 -5.89 -9.92 2.12
C GLU A 82 -4.64 -9.73 2.98
N CYS A 83 -3.73 -8.85 2.56
CA CYS A 83 -2.56 -8.48 3.36
C CYS A 83 -2.95 -7.88 4.72
N GLU A 84 -3.91 -6.95 4.75
CA GLU A 84 -4.46 -6.41 6.02
C GLU A 84 -4.97 -7.54 6.92
N GLY A 85 -5.79 -8.47 6.39
CA GLY A 85 -6.33 -9.59 7.15
C GLY A 85 -5.25 -10.54 7.69
N ILE A 86 -4.23 -10.84 6.89
CA ILE A 86 -3.10 -11.68 7.31
C ILE A 86 -2.30 -10.97 8.42
N LEU A 87 -1.98 -9.68 8.24
CA LEU A 87 -1.22 -8.91 9.24
C LEU A 87 -1.98 -8.78 10.56
N GLU A 88 -3.31 -8.59 10.51
CA GLU A 88 -4.15 -8.59 11.71
C GLU A 88 -4.17 -9.97 12.38
N ALA A 89 -4.23 -11.07 11.63
CA ALA A 89 -4.18 -12.43 12.18
C ALA A 89 -2.83 -12.77 12.81
N MET A 90 -1.74 -12.15 12.36
CA MET A 90 -0.40 -12.30 12.97
C MET A 90 -0.27 -11.58 14.32
N THR A 91 -1.29 -10.83 14.75
CA THR A 91 -1.29 -10.12 16.03
C THR A 91 -1.32 -11.10 17.19
N GLY A 92 -0.18 -11.31 17.84
CA GLY A 92 -0.05 -12.10 19.07
C GLY A 92 0.71 -13.42 18.89
N ASP A 93 0.54 -14.11 17.75
CA ASP A 93 1.26 -15.34 17.42
C ASP A 93 1.56 -15.43 15.91
N PRO A 94 2.64 -14.79 15.43
CA PRO A 94 3.03 -14.87 14.03
C PRO A 94 3.54 -16.28 13.70
N SER A 95 2.74 -17.06 12.97
CA SER A 95 3.08 -18.42 12.57
C SER A 95 3.77 -18.47 11.19
N GLN A 96 4.55 -19.54 10.96
CA GLN A 96 5.16 -19.81 9.64
C GLN A 96 4.12 -19.89 8.53
N GLU A 97 2.92 -20.40 8.82
CA GLU A 97 1.82 -20.50 7.87
C GLU A 97 1.37 -19.11 7.38
N LEU A 98 1.27 -18.13 8.28
CA LEU A 98 0.88 -16.76 7.93
C LEU A 98 1.96 -16.08 7.08
N TYR A 99 3.25 -16.35 7.35
CA TYR A 99 4.33 -15.88 6.47
C TYR A 99 4.26 -16.52 5.08
N SER A 100 4.04 -17.84 4.98
CA SER A 100 3.90 -18.53 3.69
C SER A 100 2.69 -18.02 2.90
N ARG A 101 1.58 -17.67 3.57
CA ARG A 101 0.42 -17.05 2.91
C ARG A 101 0.74 -15.66 2.39
N LEU A 102 1.48 -14.86 3.15
CA LEU A 102 1.90 -13.52 2.73
C LEU A 102 2.85 -13.59 1.53
N GLU A 103 3.74 -14.58 1.50
CA GLU A 103 4.62 -14.87 0.36
C GLU A 103 3.84 -15.30 -0.88
N ALA A 104 2.83 -16.16 -0.74
CA ALA A 104 2.04 -16.68 -1.86
C ALA A 104 1.08 -15.65 -2.49
N LEU A 105 0.91 -14.47 -1.89
CA LEU A 105 -0.02 -13.43 -2.34
C LEU A 105 0.49 -12.66 -3.57
N VAL A 106 1.80 -12.70 -3.85
CA VAL A 106 2.49 -11.91 -4.90
C VAL A 106 3.36 -12.80 -5.77
#